data_AF-A0A9Q1BLX3-F1
#
_entry.id   AF-A0A9Q1BLX3-F1
#
_cell.length_a   1.000
_cell.length_b   1.000
_cell.length_c   1.000
_cell.angle_alpha   90.00
_cell.angle_beta   90.00
_cell.angle_gamma   90.00
#
_symmetry.space_group_name_H-M   'P 1'
#
loop_
_entity.id
_entity.type
_entity.pdbx_description
1 polymer ?
#
loop_
_entity_poly.entity_id
_entity_poly.type
_entity_poly.pdbx_seq_one_letter_code
_entity_poly.pdbx_strand_id
1 'polypeptide(L)'
;MVRKQKNGVIRPHNCNEYFCRVCKITVKDGHKCTMQVYVDKKLKGKEGKGDGQSENLGSKTTKKITETPHKYIFFDFETIQETGTHVPYLCVAQMVCELCLSEPFEEECQSCEEKQVVFKGVETKRQFCEWLLSPKRRNATCIAHNLKGFDGYFILQHLYDNGVVPNIITNGAKVMSIEVLRNGIRCIDSINFLPMSLASLPKTFGIEELKKGYFPHLFNTSENQNYVGPLPDSSYYSPDSMKTEKRAEFFKWYEEEKKKDYLFDLQKELLMYCISDVDILRRCCLLFRSIFMSITVRPKNYINDDDSEQEGCRPTKDQGVDPFRNCITIITIASACNLVFRRIFKATFYSYFTNQKQKNYSHAALEWLHYESRKRGKYITHAQNEGEEKIGPYRVDGFAQEGKIIFAYQGCFWHGCLKFYYEDTIHTVNQKPKGLMIPCSMNIL
;
A
#
# COMPACT_ATOMS: atom_id res chain seq x y z
N MET A 1 35.44 -8.44 -13.76
CA MET A 1 34.30 -8.38 -14.72
C MET A 1 33.36 -7.26 -14.31
N VAL A 2 33.07 -6.32 -15.21
CA VAL A 2 32.26 -5.12 -14.93
C VAL A 2 30.77 -5.44 -15.16
N ARG A 3 29.90 -5.22 -14.16
CA ARG A 3 28.43 -5.33 -14.33
C ARG A 3 27.83 -3.95 -14.60
N LYS A 4 27.32 -3.73 -15.83
CA LYS A 4 26.49 -2.56 -16.17
C LYS A 4 25.13 -2.65 -15.44
N GLN A 5 24.76 -1.60 -14.71
CA GLN A 5 23.36 -1.33 -14.36
C GLN A 5 22.72 -0.39 -15.39
N LYS A 6 21.38 -0.42 -15.47
CA LYS A 6 20.54 0.33 -16.43
C LYS A 6 20.73 1.85 -16.47
N ASN A 7 21.51 2.45 -15.55
CA ASN A 7 21.68 3.91 -15.43
C ASN A 7 23.11 4.41 -15.67
N GLY A 8 23.98 3.65 -16.36
CA GLY A 8 25.26 4.16 -16.88
C GLY A 8 26.36 4.50 -15.86
N VAL A 9 26.09 4.45 -14.55
CA VAL A 9 27.12 4.71 -13.52
C VAL A 9 27.97 3.45 -13.30
N ILE A 10 29.25 3.52 -13.68
CA ILE A 10 30.26 2.49 -13.44
C ILE A 10 30.71 2.62 -11.99
N ARG A 11 30.44 1.60 -11.16
CA ARG A 11 31.04 1.47 -9.83
C ARG A 11 32.13 0.39 -9.86
N PRO A 12 33.23 0.55 -9.09
CA PRO A 12 34.23 -0.50 -8.94
C PRO A 12 33.55 -1.77 -8.42
N HIS A 13 33.82 -2.89 -9.08
CA HIS A 13 33.38 -4.20 -8.63
C HIS A 13 34.30 -4.64 -7.48
N ASN A 14 33.71 -4.84 -6.31
CA ASN A 14 34.34 -5.57 -5.22
C ASN A 14 33.87 -7.02 -5.29
N CYS A 15 34.82 -7.96 -5.38
CA CYS A 15 34.52 -9.39 -5.27
C CYS A 15 33.80 -9.66 -3.94
N ASN A 16 32.85 -10.60 -3.95
CA ASN A 16 32.05 -11.00 -2.79
C ASN A 16 31.07 -9.93 -2.27
N GLU A 17 30.71 -8.92 -3.07
CA GLU A 17 29.65 -7.97 -2.74
C GLU A 17 28.47 -8.05 -3.73
N TYR A 18 27.23 -8.03 -3.23
CA TYR A 18 26.00 -7.99 -4.02
C TYR A 18 25.01 -6.96 -3.48
N PHE A 19 24.13 -6.46 -4.35
CA PHE A 19 23.05 -5.56 -3.93
C PHE A 19 21.91 -6.39 -3.32
N CYS A 20 21.68 -6.24 -2.01
CA CYS A 20 20.58 -6.91 -1.34
C CYS A 20 19.26 -6.20 -1.68
N ARG A 21 18.36 -6.92 -2.37
CA ARG A 21 17.06 -6.37 -2.78
C ARG A 21 16.12 -6.04 -1.61
N VAL A 22 16.39 -6.60 -0.42
CA VAL A 22 15.56 -6.44 0.77
C VAL A 22 15.96 -5.18 1.54
N CYS A 23 17.24 -5.01 1.90
CA CYS A 23 17.72 -3.82 2.61
C CYS A 23 18.17 -2.68 1.68
N LYS A 24 18.16 -2.88 0.36
CA LYS A 24 18.51 -1.89 -0.68
C LYS A 24 19.91 -1.28 -0.53
N ILE A 25 20.85 -2.03 0.03
CA ILE A 25 22.27 -1.67 0.15
C ILE A 25 23.15 -2.78 -0.46
N THR A 26 24.38 -2.41 -0.82
CA THR A 26 25.40 -3.38 -1.24
C THR A 26 26.00 -4.05 -0.01
N VAL A 27 26.05 -5.37 0.00
CA VAL A 27 26.45 -6.21 1.15
C VAL A 27 27.39 -7.33 0.70
N LYS A 28 28.15 -7.91 1.64
CA LYS A 28 29.04 -9.03 1.35
C LYS A 28 28.31 -10.37 1.25
N ASP A 29 28.93 -11.36 0.61
CA ASP A 29 28.46 -12.74 0.57
C ASP A 29 28.29 -13.29 2.00
N GLY A 30 27.19 -14.00 2.23
CA GLY A 30 26.77 -14.43 3.57
C GLY A 30 25.95 -13.39 4.37
N HIS A 31 25.57 -12.25 3.76
CA HIS A 31 24.70 -11.27 4.41
C HIS A 31 23.37 -11.87 4.87
N LYS A 32 23.21 -12.01 6.18
CA LYS A 32 21.94 -12.31 6.83
C LYS A 32 21.10 -11.03 6.87
N CYS A 33 20.18 -10.89 5.92
CA CYS A 33 19.31 -9.72 5.85
C CYS A 33 18.31 -9.73 7.01
N THR A 34 18.68 -9.08 8.10
CA THR A 34 17.77 -8.85 9.23
C THR A 34 16.82 -7.71 8.89
N MET A 35 15.58 -7.84 9.38
CA MET A 35 14.61 -6.75 9.26
C MET A 35 15.20 -5.52 9.98
N GLN A 36 15.18 -4.36 9.33
CA GLN A 36 15.85 -3.16 9.85
C GLN A 36 15.10 -2.57 11.06
N VAL A 37 15.84 -1.93 11.96
CA VAL A 37 15.29 -1.06 13.01
C VAL A 37 14.73 0.19 12.31
N TYR A 38 13.56 0.65 12.75
CA TYR A 38 13.02 1.89 12.22
C TYR A 38 13.81 3.08 12.79
N VAL A 39 14.42 3.87 11.92
CA VAL A 39 15.08 5.13 12.27
C VAL A 39 14.23 6.27 11.72
N ASP A 40 13.82 7.21 12.58
CA ASP A 40 12.98 8.35 12.18
C ASP A 40 13.73 9.23 11.17
N LYS A 41 13.39 9.08 9.89
CA LYS A 41 14.07 9.78 8.78
C LYS A 41 13.88 11.30 8.79
N LYS A 42 13.01 11.85 9.63
CA LYS A 42 12.86 13.30 9.84
C LYS A 42 14.01 13.95 10.61
N LEU A 43 14.90 13.16 11.24
CA LEU A 43 16.04 13.67 12.01
C LEU A 43 17.38 13.60 11.27
N LYS A 44 17.43 12.99 10.07
CA LYS A 44 18.59 13.15 9.20
C LYS A 44 18.34 14.31 8.26
N GLY A 45 18.90 15.46 8.62
CA GLY A 45 19.23 16.48 7.64
C GLY A 45 19.90 15.83 6.42
N LYS A 46 19.70 16.41 5.25
CA LYS A 46 20.34 15.97 4.01
C LYS A 46 21.87 15.96 4.19
N GLU A 47 22.43 14.85 4.65
CA GLU A 47 23.85 14.58 4.47
C GLU A 47 24.03 14.12 3.03
N GLY A 48 24.29 15.12 2.19
CA GLY A 48 24.96 14.90 0.93
C GLY A 48 26.28 14.18 1.19
N LYS A 49 26.60 13.26 0.28
CA LYS A 49 27.97 12.83 0.07
C LYS A 49 28.84 14.06 -0.20
N GLY A 50 29.97 14.17 0.47
CA GLY A 50 30.95 15.22 0.18
C GLY A 50 32.18 15.07 1.05
N ASP A 51 33.28 14.72 0.39
CA ASP A 51 34.64 14.67 0.88
C ASP A 51 35.12 16.01 1.49
N GLY A 52 36.01 15.89 2.48
CA GLY A 52 37.21 16.72 2.66
C GLY A 52 37.14 18.25 2.59
N GLN A 53 37.60 18.85 3.69
CA GLN A 53 38.24 20.17 3.86
C GLN A 53 37.35 21.35 4.30
N SER A 54 37.76 21.86 5.46
CA SER A 54 37.34 23.08 6.14
C SER A 54 37.90 24.31 5.44
N GLU A 55 37.09 25.37 5.28
CA GLU A 55 37.50 26.75 5.58
C GLU A 55 36.31 27.74 5.59
N ASN A 56 36.45 28.78 6.40
CA ASN A 56 35.44 29.74 6.88
C ASN A 56 34.94 30.73 5.82
N LEU A 57 33.66 31.13 5.88
CA LEU A 57 33.18 32.54 6.02
C LEU A 57 31.66 32.65 5.79
N GLY A 58 31.00 33.47 6.62
CA GLY A 58 29.86 34.28 6.15
C GLY A 58 28.46 33.85 6.61
N SER A 59 28.05 34.43 7.74
CA SER A 59 26.67 34.54 8.22
C SER A 59 25.64 34.76 7.09
N LYS A 60 24.76 33.77 6.88
CA LYS A 60 23.46 33.96 6.24
C LYS A 60 22.40 33.30 7.10
N THR A 61 21.62 34.16 7.75
CA THR A 61 20.38 33.89 8.47
C THR A 61 19.54 32.83 7.76
N THR A 62 19.56 31.61 8.28
CA THR A 62 18.61 30.55 7.95
C THR A 62 17.24 31.01 8.41
N LYS A 63 16.41 31.48 7.47
CA LYS A 63 14.98 31.69 7.68
C LYS A 63 14.40 30.40 8.26
N LYS A 64 13.98 30.45 9.53
CA LYS A 64 13.14 29.45 10.20
C LYS A 64 11.91 29.24 9.30
N ILE A 65 11.84 28.11 8.60
CA ILE A 65 10.63 27.67 7.93
C ILE A 65 9.64 27.39 9.06
N THR A 66 8.63 28.25 9.20
CA THR A 66 7.47 27.97 10.05
C THR A 66 6.75 26.77 9.42
N GLU A 67 6.98 25.57 9.96
CA GLU A 67 6.32 24.36 9.47
C GLU A 67 4.82 24.49 9.69
N THR A 68 4.04 24.50 8.60
CA THR A 68 2.58 24.45 8.68
C THR A 68 2.15 23.12 9.31
N PRO A 69 1.20 23.10 10.26
CA PRO A 69 0.78 21.88 10.95
C PRO A 69 0.21 20.87 9.94
N HIS A 70 0.41 19.57 10.20
CA HIS A 70 -0.15 18.53 9.35
C HIS A 70 -1.69 18.54 9.41
N LYS A 71 -2.32 18.27 8.27
CA LYS A 71 -3.78 18.27 8.12
C LYS A 71 -4.29 16.88 7.76
N TYR A 72 -5.42 16.51 8.35
CA TYR A 72 -6.23 15.36 7.96
C TYR A 72 -7.50 15.87 7.30
N ILE A 73 -7.78 15.36 6.10
CA ILE A 73 -8.97 15.71 5.32
C ILE A 73 -9.77 14.43 5.13
N PHE A 74 -11.00 14.42 5.62
CA PHE A 74 -11.95 13.34 5.43
C PHE A 74 -12.95 13.78 4.38
N PHE A 75 -13.27 12.93 3.42
CA PHE A 75 -14.19 13.30 2.37
C PHE A 75 -14.93 12.09 1.82
N ASP A 76 -16.03 12.38 1.15
CA ASP A 76 -16.84 11.41 0.44
C ASP A 76 -17.44 12.06 -0.81
N PHE A 77 -17.62 11.27 -1.88
CA PHE A 77 -18.27 11.69 -3.11
C PHE A 77 -19.62 11.01 -3.27
N GLU A 78 -20.65 11.84 -3.46
CA GLU A 78 -21.94 11.39 -3.92
C GLU A 78 -22.09 11.60 -5.42
N THR A 79 -22.61 10.58 -6.10
CA THR A 79 -22.58 10.50 -7.56
C THR A 79 -23.97 10.34 -8.14
N ILE A 80 -24.14 10.86 -9.36
CA ILE A 80 -25.27 10.54 -10.23
C ILE A 80 -24.84 9.38 -11.14
N GLN A 81 -25.76 8.45 -11.41
CA GLN A 81 -25.46 7.19 -12.11
C GLN A 81 -26.40 6.88 -13.30
N GLU A 82 -27.08 7.89 -13.85
CA GLU A 82 -28.06 7.75 -14.95
C GLU A 82 -27.51 7.02 -16.18
N THR A 83 -26.26 7.29 -16.54
CA THR A 83 -25.64 6.79 -17.79
C THR A 83 -24.89 5.46 -17.60
N GLY A 84 -25.01 4.84 -16.41
CA GLY A 84 -24.18 3.71 -16.01
C GLY A 84 -22.74 4.10 -15.65
N THR A 85 -22.40 5.39 -15.70
CA THR A 85 -21.13 5.96 -15.24
C THR A 85 -21.38 6.83 -14.02
N HIS A 86 -20.59 6.64 -12.97
CA HIS A 86 -20.65 7.50 -11.78
C HIS A 86 -20.02 8.86 -12.07
N VAL A 87 -20.80 9.93 -11.91
CA VAL A 87 -20.32 11.31 -12.02
C VAL A 87 -20.48 12.01 -10.67
N PRO A 88 -19.40 12.52 -10.04
CA PRO A 88 -19.49 13.25 -8.78
C PRO A 88 -20.36 14.49 -8.91
N TYR A 89 -21.36 14.61 -8.05
CA TYR A 89 -22.28 15.75 -8.01
C TYR A 89 -22.26 16.47 -6.66
N LEU A 90 -21.91 15.77 -5.59
CA LEU A 90 -21.69 16.36 -4.27
C LEU A 90 -20.39 15.79 -3.68
N CYS A 91 -19.59 16.65 -3.06
CA CYS A 91 -18.48 16.23 -2.23
C CYS A 91 -18.49 17.05 -0.95
N VAL A 92 -18.44 16.36 0.19
CA VAL A 92 -18.23 16.98 1.49
C VAL A 92 -16.82 16.66 1.95
N ALA A 93 -16.10 17.68 2.42
CA ALA A 93 -14.76 17.53 2.97
C ALA A 93 -14.70 18.15 4.36
N GLN A 94 -14.30 17.38 5.36
CA GLN A 94 -14.03 17.85 6.72
C GLN A 94 -12.54 17.81 7.01
N MET A 95 -11.99 18.89 7.57
CA MET A 95 -10.57 19.06 7.84
C MET A 95 -10.28 19.30 9.31
N VAL A 96 -9.25 18.64 9.81
CA VAL A 96 -8.65 18.90 11.12
C VAL A 96 -7.13 18.96 11.00
N CYS A 97 -6.48 19.73 11.87
CA CYS A 97 -5.01 19.82 11.90
C CYS A 97 -4.47 19.48 13.29
N GLU A 98 -3.16 19.35 13.41
CA GLU A 98 -2.48 19.05 14.67
C GLU A 98 -2.83 19.97 15.84
N LEU A 99 -3.28 21.21 15.56
CA LEU A 99 -3.68 22.18 16.58
C LEU A 99 -5.12 22.02 17.07
N CYS A 100 -6.02 21.42 16.27
CA CYS A 100 -7.44 21.29 16.59
C CYS A 100 -7.91 19.84 16.60
N LEU A 101 -6.98 18.88 16.67
CA LEU A 101 -7.30 17.45 16.72
C LEU A 101 -8.02 17.05 18.02
N SER A 102 -7.74 17.78 19.10
CA SER A 102 -8.29 17.52 20.44
C SER A 102 -9.47 18.43 20.79
N GLU A 103 -9.70 19.46 19.98
CA GLU A 103 -10.75 20.44 20.22
C GLU A 103 -12.06 20.01 19.54
N PRO A 104 -13.23 20.46 20.04
CA PRO A 104 -14.51 20.26 19.36
C PRO A 104 -14.44 20.68 17.89
N PHE A 105 -15.21 19.98 17.04
CA PHE A 105 -15.13 20.21 15.60
C PHE A 105 -15.67 21.59 15.22
N GLU A 106 -16.64 22.09 15.96
CA GLU A 106 -17.35 23.36 15.76
C GLU A 106 -16.48 24.57 16.10
N GLU A 107 -15.43 24.40 16.91
CA GLU A 107 -14.57 25.52 17.30
C GLU A 107 -13.70 26.01 16.14
N GLU A 108 -13.43 27.31 16.10
CA GLU A 108 -12.58 27.89 15.06
C GLU A 108 -11.13 27.41 15.20
N CYS A 109 -10.44 27.24 14.08
CA CYS A 109 -9.03 26.89 14.08
C CYS A 109 -8.25 27.82 13.14
N GLN A 110 -7.25 28.49 13.69
CA GLN A 110 -6.38 29.44 12.97
C GLN A 110 -5.70 28.82 11.74
N SER A 111 -5.46 27.51 11.72
CA SER A 111 -4.84 26.82 10.59
C SER A 111 -5.84 26.17 9.62
N CYS A 112 -7.08 25.92 10.03
CA CYS A 112 -8.04 25.19 9.21
C CYS A 112 -8.94 26.10 8.37
N GLU A 113 -8.97 27.42 8.59
CA GLU A 113 -9.91 28.36 7.92
C GLU A 113 -11.36 27.83 7.97
N GLU A 114 -11.78 27.07 6.95
CA GLU A 114 -13.03 26.31 6.90
C GLU A 114 -12.79 24.83 7.22
N LYS A 115 -13.30 24.36 8.36
CA LYS A 115 -13.24 22.95 8.76
C LYS A 115 -14.17 22.05 7.96
N GLN A 116 -15.24 22.56 7.36
CA GLN A 116 -16.12 21.80 6.47
C GLN A 116 -16.34 22.58 5.17
N VAL A 117 -16.09 21.93 4.04
CA VAL A 117 -16.28 22.50 2.71
C VAL A 117 -17.19 21.58 1.90
N VAL A 118 -18.13 22.18 1.19
CA VAL A 118 -19.13 21.46 0.39
C VAL A 118 -19.01 21.90 -1.07
N PHE A 119 -18.85 20.93 -1.96
CA PHE A 119 -18.81 21.13 -3.41
C PHE A 119 -20.08 20.52 -4.01
N LYS A 120 -20.79 21.28 -4.85
CA LYS A 120 -22.05 20.83 -5.47
C LYS A 120 -22.07 21.15 -6.96
N GLY A 121 -22.71 20.26 -7.72
CA GLY A 121 -22.94 20.40 -9.15
C GLY A 121 -21.98 19.59 -10.01
N VAL A 122 -22.07 19.76 -11.32
CA VAL A 122 -21.32 18.98 -12.33
C VAL A 122 -19.81 19.15 -12.25
N GLU A 123 -19.35 20.31 -11.76
CA GLU A 123 -17.92 20.64 -11.60
C GLU A 123 -17.33 20.16 -10.27
N THR A 124 -18.09 19.42 -9.46
CA THR A 124 -17.68 18.96 -8.11
C THR A 124 -16.31 18.30 -8.10
N LYS A 125 -16.05 17.38 -9.04
CA LYS A 125 -14.74 16.71 -9.17
C LYS A 125 -13.61 17.72 -9.32
N ARG A 126 -13.78 18.70 -10.23
CA ARG A 126 -12.76 19.71 -10.54
C ARG A 126 -12.56 20.66 -9.35
N GLN A 127 -13.64 21.21 -8.81
CA GLN A 127 -13.59 22.13 -7.68
C GLN A 127 -12.95 21.50 -6.44
N PHE A 128 -13.32 20.26 -6.10
CA PHE A 128 -12.72 19.53 -4.99
C PHE A 128 -11.22 19.29 -5.22
N CYS A 129 -10.82 18.84 -6.41
CA CYS A 129 -9.40 18.54 -6.67
C CYS A 129 -8.54 19.81 -6.72
N GLU A 130 -9.01 20.89 -7.35
CA GLU A 130 -8.33 22.19 -7.34
C GLU A 130 -8.23 22.76 -5.93
N TRP A 131 -9.32 22.64 -5.16
CA TRP A 131 -9.29 22.95 -3.75
C TRP A 131 -8.22 22.09 -3.07
N LEU A 132 -8.29 20.77 -3.16
CA LEU A 132 -7.38 19.87 -2.46
C LEU A 132 -5.90 20.19 -2.76
N LEU A 133 -5.57 20.42 -4.03
CA LEU A 133 -4.21 20.68 -4.52
C LEU A 133 -3.74 22.14 -4.30
N SER A 134 -4.52 22.99 -3.64
CA SER A 134 -4.10 24.37 -3.42
C SER A 134 -2.90 24.48 -2.46
N PRO A 135 -2.12 25.58 -2.53
CA PRO A 135 -1.01 25.83 -1.62
C PRO A 135 -1.39 25.84 -0.13
N LYS A 136 -2.65 26.16 0.20
CA LYS A 136 -3.14 26.23 1.59
C LYS A 136 -3.23 24.85 2.27
N ARG A 137 -3.29 23.77 1.49
CA ARG A 137 -3.48 22.38 1.96
C ARG A 137 -2.27 21.48 1.69
N ARG A 138 -1.09 22.08 1.58
CA ARG A 138 0.16 21.32 1.51
C ARG A 138 0.33 20.44 2.75
N ASN A 139 1.04 19.32 2.57
CA ASN A 139 1.36 18.38 3.65
C ASN A 139 0.11 17.86 4.37
N ALA A 140 -0.87 17.35 3.61
CA ALA A 140 -2.13 16.83 4.13
C ALA A 140 -2.32 15.34 3.80
N THR A 141 -2.93 14.59 4.71
CA THR A 141 -3.39 13.22 4.49
C THR A 141 -4.91 13.23 4.27
N CYS A 142 -5.35 12.81 3.09
CA CYS A 142 -6.76 12.72 2.71
C CYS A 142 -7.25 11.29 2.87
N ILE A 143 -8.43 11.11 3.43
CA ILE A 143 -8.96 9.81 3.83
C ILE A 143 -10.40 9.72 3.32
N ALA A 144 -10.67 8.73 2.48
CA ALA A 144 -12.02 8.34 2.09
C ALA A 144 -12.26 6.87 2.42
N HIS A 145 -13.52 6.52 2.63
CA HIS A 145 -13.92 5.15 2.94
C HIS A 145 -14.09 4.35 1.66
N ASN A 146 -13.25 3.33 1.44
CA ASN A 146 -13.18 2.58 0.17
C ASN A 146 -12.58 3.37 -1.00
N LEU A 147 -11.62 4.27 -0.72
CA LEU A 147 -10.93 5.07 -1.75
C LEU A 147 -10.40 4.21 -2.91
N LYS A 148 -9.87 3.02 -2.62
CA LYS A 148 -9.28 2.11 -3.63
C LYS A 148 -10.31 1.48 -4.58
N GLY A 149 -11.57 1.51 -4.20
CA GLY A 149 -12.69 0.95 -4.92
C GLY A 149 -13.53 2.01 -5.64
N PHE A 150 -13.48 3.27 -5.21
CA PHE A 150 -14.38 4.31 -5.69
C PHE A 150 -13.69 5.69 -5.82
N ASP A 151 -13.62 6.48 -4.75
CA ASP A 151 -13.24 7.91 -4.78
C ASP A 151 -11.88 8.19 -5.41
N GLY A 152 -10.93 7.26 -5.22
CA GLY A 152 -9.57 7.38 -5.70
C GLY A 152 -9.49 7.50 -7.23
N TYR A 153 -10.45 6.91 -7.96
CA TYR A 153 -10.47 7.01 -9.42
C TYR A 153 -10.81 8.42 -9.90
N PHE A 154 -11.68 9.16 -9.22
CA PHE A 154 -12.01 10.54 -9.59
C PHE A 154 -10.82 11.48 -9.40
N ILE A 155 -10.10 11.32 -8.28
CA ILE A 155 -8.87 12.07 -8.00
C ILE A 155 -7.80 11.73 -9.04
N LEU A 156 -7.60 10.43 -9.30
CA LEU A 156 -6.60 9.96 -10.24
C LEU A 156 -6.87 10.46 -11.67
N GLN A 157 -8.12 10.42 -12.11
CA GLN A 157 -8.54 10.94 -13.40
C GLN A 157 -8.24 12.44 -13.51
N HIS A 158 -8.63 13.24 -12.52
CA HIS A 158 -8.35 14.68 -12.52
C HIS A 158 -6.85 15.00 -12.56
N LEU A 159 -6.02 14.23 -11.84
CA LEU A 159 -4.56 14.41 -11.88
C LEU A 159 -4.00 14.15 -13.28
N TYR A 160 -4.42 13.08 -13.95
CA TYR A 160 -3.97 12.77 -15.30
C TYR A 160 -4.48 13.77 -16.34
N ASP A 161 -5.74 14.20 -16.24
CA ASP A 161 -6.33 15.23 -17.10
C ASP A 161 -5.51 16.55 -17.04
N ASN A 162 -4.88 16.83 -15.90
CA ASN A 162 -4.05 18.01 -15.67
C ASN A 162 -2.53 17.75 -15.82
N GLY A 163 -2.13 16.58 -16.36
CA GLY A 163 -0.72 16.25 -16.59
C GLY A 163 0.11 16.06 -15.31
N VAL A 164 -0.53 15.82 -14.16
CA VAL A 164 0.13 15.54 -12.88
C VAL A 164 0.31 14.04 -12.73
N VAL A 165 1.56 13.59 -12.58
CA VAL A 165 1.88 12.17 -12.36
C VAL A 165 2.09 11.92 -10.87
N PRO A 166 1.13 11.28 -10.16
CA PRO A 166 1.29 10.94 -8.75
C PRO A 166 2.13 9.67 -8.55
N ASN A 167 2.68 9.53 -7.34
CA ASN A 167 3.14 8.25 -6.84
C ASN A 167 1.93 7.42 -6.42
N ILE A 168 1.82 6.19 -6.91
CA ILE A 168 0.68 5.33 -6.62
C ILE A 168 1.16 4.04 -5.97
N ILE A 169 0.46 3.60 -4.93
CA ILE A 169 0.64 2.28 -4.34
C ILE A 169 -0.61 1.45 -4.66
N THR A 170 -0.42 0.33 -5.36
CA THR A 170 -1.51 -0.57 -5.77
C THR A 170 -1.47 -1.91 -5.06
N ASN A 171 -2.62 -2.57 -4.98
CA ASN A 171 -2.74 -3.99 -4.66
C ASN A 171 -3.56 -4.67 -5.76
N GLY A 172 -2.86 -5.35 -6.67
CA GLY A 172 -3.43 -5.75 -7.95
C GLY A 172 -3.90 -4.51 -8.74
N ALA A 173 -5.15 -4.53 -9.17
CA ALA A 173 -5.76 -3.41 -9.91
C ALA A 173 -6.25 -2.26 -9.01
N LYS A 174 -6.31 -2.44 -7.68
CA LYS A 174 -6.88 -1.44 -6.76
C LYS A 174 -5.83 -0.43 -6.31
N VAL A 175 -6.18 0.86 -6.34
CA VAL A 175 -5.30 1.97 -5.95
C VAL A 175 -5.39 2.22 -4.46
N MET A 176 -4.45 1.70 -3.67
CA MET A 176 -4.48 1.86 -2.21
C MET A 176 -4.12 3.27 -1.73
N SER A 177 -3.30 3.98 -2.51
CA SER A 177 -2.92 5.35 -2.20
C SER A 177 -2.39 6.11 -3.40
N ILE A 178 -2.60 7.41 -3.36
CA ILE A 178 -2.18 8.39 -4.36
C ILE A 178 -1.40 9.48 -3.61
N GLU A 179 -0.16 9.75 -4.00
CA GLU A 179 0.68 10.79 -3.40
C GLU A 179 1.12 11.79 -4.47
N VAL A 180 0.82 13.06 -4.23
CA VAL A 180 1.22 14.19 -5.07
C VAL A 180 2.40 14.90 -4.40
N LEU A 181 3.61 14.50 -4.80
CA LEU A 181 4.87 14.94 -4.18
C LEU A 181 5.05 16.47 -4.12
N ARG A 182 4.62 17.18 -5.17
CA ARG A 182 4.77 18.65 -5.27
C ARG A 182 4.08 19.39 -4.12
N ASN A 183 2.97 18.83 -3.63
CA ASN A 183 2.16 19.42 -2.57
C ASN A 183 2.31 18.68 -1.23
N GLY A 184 2.93 17.49 -1.23
CA GLY A 184 2.97 16.61 -0.05
C GLY A 184 1.57 16.11 0.35
N ILE A 185 0.66 16.02 -0.62
CA ILE A 185 -0.71 15.51 -0.39
C ILE A 185 -0.70 14.01 -0.63
N ARG A 186 -1.28 13.26 0.31
CA ARG A 186 -1.43 11.82 0.18
C ARG A 186 -2.87 11.43 0.45
N CYS A 187 -3.50 10.75 -0.49
CA CYS A 187 -4.82 10.15 -0.34
C CYS A 187 -4.66 8.67 0.03
N ILE A 188 -5.39 8.22 1.05
CA ILE A 188 -5.35 6.84 1.57
C ILE A 188 -6.76 6.31 1.76
N ASP A 189 -6.89 4.99 1.65
CA ASP A 189 -8.14 4.28 1.92
C ASP A 189 -8.25 3.90 3.41
N SER A 190 -9.32 4.33 4.08
CA SER A 190 -9.56 3.97 5.48
C SER A 190 -9.78 2.46 5.67
N ILE A 191 -10.30 1.74 4.67
CA ILE A 191 -10.56 0.28 4.76
C ILE A 191 -9.28 -0.52 5.00
N ASN A 192 -8.13 0.00 4.58
CA ASN A 192 -6.86 -0.67 4.86
C ASN A 192 -6.46 -0.63 6.35
N PHE A 193 -7.11 0.22 7.14
CA PHE A 193 -6.93 0.34 8.59
C PHE A 193 -8.15 -0.18 9.36
N LEU A 194 -9.35 0.09 8.85
CA LEU A 194 -10.64 -0.25 9.44
C LEU A 194 -11.43 -1.14 8.44
N PRO A 195 -11.18 -2.45 8.38
CA PRO A 195 -11.71 -3.34 7.34
C PRO A 195 -13.18 -3.74 7.58
N MET A 196 -14.06 -2.75 7.67
CA MET A 196 -15.51 -2.91 7.87
C MET A 196 -16.27 -1.79 7.18
N SER A 197 -17.60 -1.91 7.05
CA SER A 197 -18.44 -0.86 6.44
C SER A 197 -18.50 0.41 7.29
N LEU A 198 -18.72 1.55 6.65
CA LEU A 198 -18.92 2.84 7.32
C LEU A 198 -20.02 2.76 8.39
N ALA A 199 -21.18 2.20 8.03
CA ALA A 199 -22.32 1.99 8.94
C ALA A 199 -22.03 1.10 10.16
N SER A 200 -20.97 0.27 10.13
CA SER A 200 -20.56 -0.53 11.30
C SER A 200 -19.58 0.19 12.23
N LEU A 201 -18.89 1.23 11.76
CA LEU A 201 -17.89 1.94 12.55
C LEU A 201 -18.48 2.56 13.84
N PRO A 202 -19.64 3.25 13.82
CA PRO A 202 -20.19 3.86 15.03
C PRO A 202 -20.39 2.84 16.16
N LYS A 203 -20.96 1.68 15.82
CA LYS A 203 -21.18 0.58 16.79
C LYS A 203 -19.87 0.02 17.33
N THR A 204 -18.84 -0.14 16.50
CA THR A 204 -17.53 -0.66 16.92
C THR A 204 -16.79 0.31 17.85
N PHE A 205 -16.94 1.61 17.63
CA PHE A 205 -16.26 2.65 18.41
C PHE A 205 -17.09 3.22 19.56
N GLY A 206 -18.34 2.79 19.73
CA GLY A 206 -19.26 3.32 20.74
C GLY A 206 -19.64 4.78 20.49
N ILE A 207 -19.71 5.18 19.21
CA ILE A 207 -20.03 6.54 18.79
C ILE A 207 -21.50 6.60 18.37
N GLU A 208 -22.20 7.65 18.81
CA GLU A 208 -23.54 7.97 18.33
C GLU A 208 -23.48 8.62 16.94
N GLU A 209 -24.26 8.06 16.02
CA GLU A 209 -24.40 8.51 14.64
C GLU A 209 -25.28 9.77 14.55
N LEU A 210 -24.85 10.78 13.79
CA LEU A 210 -25.59 12.03 13.63
C LEU A 210 -26.95 11.81 12.94
N LYS A 211 -26.97 10.99 11.89
CA LYS A 211 -28.18 10.67 11.14
C LYS A 211 -28.21 9.17 10.83
N LYS A 212 -29.06 8.46 11.56
CA LYS A 212 -29.34 7.05 11.29
C LYS A 212 -30.44 6.94 10.24
N GLY A 213 -30.13 6.41 9.06
CA GLY A 213 -31.12 6.26 8.00
C GLY A 213 -30.54 5.69 6.70
N TYR A 214 -31.40 5.56 5.69
CA TYR A 214 -31.02 5.09 4.36
C TYR A 214 -31.21 6.21 3.33
N PHE A 215 -30.36 6.25 2.31
CA PHE A 215 -30.45 7.22 1.23
C PHE A 215 -30.83 6.53 -0.11
N PRO A 216 -31.76 7.10 -0.91
CA PRO A 216 -32.17 6.50 -2.17
C PRO A 216 -31.18 6.82 -3.30
N HIS A 217 -30.05 6.11 -3.36
CA HIS A 217 -28.99 6.38 -4.34
C HIS A 217 -29.44 6.30 -5.82
N LEU A 218 -30.45 5.47 -6.14
CA LEU A 218 -30.98 5.38 -7.50
C LEU A 218 -31.91 6.56 -7.85
N PHE A 219 -32.42 7.28 -6.84
CA PHE A 219 -33.26 8.46 -7.03
C PHE A 219 -32.43 9.72 -7.31
N ASN A 220 -31.12 9.69 -7.03
CA ASN A 220 -30.19 10.78 -7.29
C ASN A 220 -29.86 10.90 -8.79
N THR A 221 -30.82 11.45 -9.53
CA THR A 221 -30.77 11.71 -10.97
C THR A 221 -30.71 13.21 -11.22
N SER A 222 -30.21 13.63 -12.39
CA SER A 222 -30.21 15.01 -12.87
C SER A 222 -31.63 15.60 -12.89
N GLU A 223 -32.62 14.79 -13.26
CA GLU A 223 -34.04 15.16 -13.31
C GLU A 223 -34.62 15.43 -11.91
N ASN A 224 -34.25 14.61 -10.92
CA ASN A 224 -34.79 14.69 -9.56
C ASN A 224 -34.03 15.68 -8.67
N GLN A 225 -32.99 16.37 -9.16
CA GLN A 225 -32.16 17.25 -8.32
C GLN A 225 -32.96 18.34 -7.60
N ASN A 226 -34.11 18.78 -8.11
CA ASN A 226 -34.95 19.78 -7.45
C ASN A 226 -36.22 19.17 -6.83
N TYR A 227 -36.24 17.85 -6.62
CA TYR A 227 -37.40 17.15 -6.08
C TYR A 227 -37.65 17.54 -4.62
N VAL A 228 -38.87 18.01 -4.38
CA VAL A 228 -39.44 18.22 -3.05
C VAL A 228 -40.83 17.60 -3.06
N GLY A 229 -41.04 16.56 -2.26
CA GLY A 229 -42.27 15.78 -2.31
C GLY A 229 -42.31 14.64 -1.29
N PRO A 230 -43.21 13.66 -1.48
CA PRO A 230 -43.26 12.47 -0.62
C PRO A 230 -42.00 11.61 -0.75
N LEU A 231 -41.77 10.75 0.24
CA LEU A 231 -40.64 9.82 0.29
C LEU A 231 -40.55 8.97 -1.00
N PRO A 232 -39.36 8.85 -1.64
CA PRO A 232 -39.18 8.02 -2.83
C PRO A 232 -39.52 6.56 -2.58
N ASP A 233 -39.94 5.85 -3.64
CA ASP A 233 -40.27 4.43 -3.55
C ASP A 233 -39.09 3.58 -3.05
N SER A 234 -39.42 2.50 -2.33
CA SER A 234 -38.44 1.57 -1.75
C SER A 234 -37.46 0.97 -2.78
N SER A 235 -37.85 0.85 -4.05
CA SER A 235 -36.99 0.39 -5.14
C SER A 235 -35.75 1.27 -5.33
N TYR A 236 -35.83 2.57 -5.05
CA TYR A 236 -34.71 3.50 -5.22
C TYR A 236 -33.59 3.34 -4.18
N TYR A 237 -33.83 2.56 -3.12
CA TYR A 237 -32.87 2.27 -2.05
C TYR A 237 -32.07 0.98 -2.30
N SER A 238 -32.28 0.30 -3.43
CA SER A 238 -31.61 -0.97 -3.78
C SER A 238 -31.71 -2.07 -2.71
N PRO A 239 -32.91 -2.40 -2.18
CA PRO A 239 -33.07 -3.40 -1.11
C PRO A 239 -32.60 -4.81 -1.51
N ASP A 240 -32.54 -5.11 -2.81
CA ASP A 240 -32.08 -6.39 -3.36
C ASP A 240 -30.56 -6.59 -3.23
N SER A 241 -29.81 -5.50 -3.05
CA SER A 241 -28.37 -5.55 -2.78
C SER A 241 -28.04 -5.81 -1.30
N MET A 242 -29.04 -5.69 -0.41
CA MET A 242 -28.86 -5.80 1.03
C MET A 242 -28.93 -7.27 1.51
N LYS A 243 -28.20 -7.59 2.58
CA LYS A 243 -28.35 -8.87 3.30
C LYS A 243 -29.72 -8.95 3.95
N THR A 244 -30.22 -10.18 4.14
CA THR A 244 -31.56 -10.46 4.66
C THR A 244 -31.88 -9.72 5.96
N GLU A 245 -30.94 -9.66 6.92
CA GLU A 245 -31.16 -8.99 8.20
C GLU A 245 -31.29 -7.47 8.03
N LYS A 246 -30.38 -6.87 7.25
CA LYS A 246 -30.39 -5.42 6.97
C LYS A 246 -31.60 -5.02 6.12
N ARG A 247 -32.04 -5.88 5.20
CA ARG A 247 -33.24 -5.67 4.40
C ARG A 247 -34.48 -5.58 5.28
N ALA A 248 -34.60 -6.45 6.30
CA ALA A 248 -35.70 -6.38 7.25
C ALA A 248 -35.66 -5.10 8.10
N GLU A 249 -34.48 -4.68 8.55
CA GLU A 249 -34.28 -3.40 9.25
C GLU A 249 -34.66 -2.20 8.35
N PHE A 250 -34.30 -2.24 7.07
CA PHE A 250 -34.66 -1.22 6.09
C PHE A 250 -36.17 -1.08 5.91
N PHE A 251 -36.92 -2.17 5.68
CA PHE A 251 -38.36 -2.08 5.49
C PHE A 251 -39.08 -1.59 6.75
N LYS A 252 -38.61 -1.98 7.93
CA LYS A 252 -39.13 -1.46 9.20
C LYS A 252 -38.94 0.07 9.29
N TRP A 253 -37.72 0.54 9.01
CA TRP A 253 -37.43 1.98 8.96
C TRP A 253 -38.28 2.70 7.90
N TYR A 254 -38.41 2.14 6.70
CA TYR A 254 -39.15 2.75 5.59
C TYR A 254 -40.64 2.95 5.91
N GLU A 255 -41.29 1.94 6.51
CA GLU A 255 -42.70 2.04 6.93
C GLU A 255 -42.89 3.02 8.10
N GLU A 256 -41.91 3.16 8.99
CA GLU A 256 -41.93 4.16 10.05
C GLU A 256 -41.73 5.58 9.50
N GLU A 257 -40.83 5.76 8.54
CA GLU A 257 -40.52 7.05 7.93
C GLU A 257 -41.67 7.54 7.03
N LYS A 258 -42.32 6.63 6.30
CA LYS A 258 -43.48 6.94 5.46
C LYS A 258 -44.71 7.41 6.25
N LYS A 259 -44.81 7.04 7.53
CA LYS A 259 -45.87 7.51 8.43
C LYS A 259 -45.62 8.93 8.95
N LYS A 260 -44.37 9.39 8.92
CA LYS A 260 -44.06 10.78 9.21
C LYS A 260 -44.47 11.58 7.99
N ASP A 261 -45.42 12.48 8.16
CA ASP A 261 -45.86 13.42 7.11
C ASP A 261 -44.76 14.47 6.86
N TYR A 262 -43.62 14.02 6.36
CA TYR A 262 -42.44 14.85 6.10
C TYR A 262 -42.23 15.00 4.60
N LEU A 263 -41.87 16.23 4.20
CA LEU A 263 -41.51 16.54 2.83
C LEU A 263 -40.04 16.19 2.60
N PHE A 264 -39.81 15.18 1.76
CA PHE A 264 -38.49 14.78 1.31
C PHE A 264 -37.94 15.80 0.31
N ASP A 265 -36.85 16.47 0.70
CA ASP A 265 -36.08 17.38 -0.14
C ASP A 265 -34.77 16.68 -0.51
N LEU A 266 -34.62 16.28 -1.78
CA LEU A 266 -33.49 15.45 -2.20
C LEU A 266 -32.13 16.12 -1.92
N GLN A 267 -31.99 17.42 -2.17
CA GLN A 267 -30.70 18.10 -2.00
C GLN A 267 -30.31 18.25 -0.54
N LYS A 268 -31.29 18.53 0.32
CA LYS A 268 -31.05 18.60 1.77
C LYS A 268 -30.73 17.22 2.34
N GLU A 269 -31.49 16.20 1.94
CA GLU A 269 -31.30 14.84 2.39
C GLU A 269 -29.94 14.27 1.95
N LEU A 270 -29.56 14.48 0.69
CA LEU A 270 -28.27 14.09 0.12
C LEU A 270 -27.11 14.78 0.84
N LEU A 271 -27.22 16.11 1.05
CA LEU A 271 -26.19 16.86 1.76
C LEU A 271 -26.03 16.37 3.20
N MET A 272 -27.13 16.19 3.93
CA MET A 272 -27.09 15.73 5.33
C MET A 272 -26.58 14.31 5.45
N TYR A 273 -26.90 13.44 4.48
CA TYR A 273 -26.37 12.08 4.41
C TYR A 273 -24.85 12.09 4.24
N CYS A 274 -24.34 12.80 3.23
CA CYS A 274 -22.90 12.89 2.98
C CYS A 274 -22.14 13.56 4.15
N ILE A 275 -22.70 14.59 4.79
CA ILE A 275 -22.12 15.19 6.01
C ILE A 275 -22.03 14.14 7.14
N SER A 276 -23.08 13.35 7.35
CA SER A 276 -23.09 12.30 8.38
C SER A 276 -22.01 11.24 8.11
N ASP A 277 -21.90 10.78 6.86
CA ASP A 277 -20.90 9.78 6.46
C ASP A 277 -19.46 10.28 6.67
N VAL A 278 -19.18 11.52 6.28
CA VAL A 278 -17.86 12.14 6.50
C VAL A 278 -17.58 12.39 7.99
N ASP A 279 -18.59 12.77 8.78
CA ASP A 279 -18.45 12.93 10.23
C ASP A 279 -18.13 11.60 10.93
N ILE A 280 -18.86 10.53 10.59
CA ILE A 280 -18.61 9.17 11.10
C ILE A 280 -17.17 8.77 10.77
N LEU A 281 -16.77 8.93 9.50
CA LEU A 281 -15.42 8.60 9.05
C LEU A 281 -14.37 9.37 9.85
N ARG A 282 -14.53 10.70 9.97
CA ARG A 282 -13.63 11.57 10.74
C ARG A 282 -13.52 11.10 12.18
N ARG A 283 -14.64 11.01 12.91
CA ARG A 283 -14.64 10.67 14.34
C ARG A 283 -14.04 9.29 14.60
N CYS A 284 -14.42 8.29 13.81
CA CYS A 284 -13.91 6.92 13.96
C CYS A 284 -12.42 6.83 13.63
N CYS A 285 -11.95 7.46 12.55
CA CYS A 285 -10.53 7.49 12.21
C CYS A 285 -9.70 8.22 13.27
N LEU A 286 -10.17 9.37 13.76
CA LEU A 286 -9.45 10.13 14.79
C LEU A 286 -9.40 9.39 16.13
N LEU A 287 -10.48 8.70 16.52
CA LEU A 287 -10.49 7.86 17.70
C LEU A 287 -9.54 6.66 17.55
N PHE A 288 -9.59 5.96 16.42
CA PHE A 288 -8.64 4.88 16.11
C PHE A 288 -7.20 5.38 16.18
N ARG A 289 -6.89 6.53 15.58
CA ARG A 289 -5.57 7.16 15.64
C ARG A 289 -5.15 7.45 17.08
N SER A 290 -6.02 8.04 17.88
CA SER A 290 -5.73 8.36 19.29
C SER A 290 -5.39 7.10 20.10
N ILE A 291 -6.22 6.05 19.97
CA ILE A 291 -5.98 4.74 20.61
C ILE A 291 -4.67 4.12 20.12
N PHE A 292 -4.43 4.11 18.82
CA PHE A 292 -3.22 3.51 18.25
C PHE A 292 -1.96 4.25 18.69
N MET A 293 -1.98 5.58 18.74
CA MET A 293 -0.85 6.37 19.20
C MET A 293 -0.57 6.13 20.69
N SER A 294 -1.60 6.11 21.54
CA SER A 294 -1.42 5.94 22.99
C SER A 294 -0.80 4.60 23.37
N ILE A 295 -1.18 3.51 22.69
CA ILE A 295 -0.61 2.16 22.95
C ILE A 295 0.77 1.94 22.31
N THR A 296 1.22 2.86 21.44
CA THR A 296 2.50 2.73 20.71
C THR A 296 3.58 3.69 21.17
N VAL A 297 3.32 4.46 22.24
CA VAL A 297 4.33 5.24 22.95
C VAL A 297 5.36 4.30 23.58
N ARG A 298 6.66 4.58 23.41
CA ARG A 298 7.71 3.80 24.07
C ARG A 298 7.71 4.06 25.59
N PRO A 299 7.88 3.01 26.42
CA PRO A 299 8.12 3.18 27.85
C PRO A 299 9.40 3.99 28.08
N LYS A 300 9.40 4.87 29.10
CA LYS A 300 10.57 5.72 29.44
C LYS A 300 11.86 4.92 29.64
N ASN A 301 11.75 3.68 30.13
CA ASN A 301 12.87 2.81 30.50
C ASN A 301 13.55 2.11 29.30
N TYR A 302 13.10 2.37 28.07
CA TYR A 302 13.69 1.86 26.82
C TYR A 302 14.52 2.92 26.07
N ILE A 303 14.69 4.10 26.67
CA ILE A 303 15.64 5.12 26.22
C ILE A 303 16.97 4.76 26.85
N ASN A 304 17.93 4.26 26.07
CA ASN A 304 19.26 3.94 26.58
C ASN A 304 19.94 5.24 27.06
N ASP A 305 20.50 5.22 28.28
CA ASP A 305 21.21 6.35 28.90
C ASP A 305 22.52 6.75 28.16
N ASP A 306 22.96 5.98 27.15
CA ASP A 306 24.10 6.33 26.28
C ASP A 306 23.80 7.40 25.23
N ASP A 307 22.55 7.88 25.17
CA ASP A 307 22.12 9.02 24.36
C ASP A 307 22.26 10.36 25.12
N SER A 308 23.33 10.51 25.91
CA SER A 308 23.56 11.70 26.73
C SER A 308 23.69 12.96 25.87
N GLU A 309 22.71 13.84 26.05
CA GLU A 309 22.76 15.30 25.97
C GLU A 309 23.79 15.90 24.98
N GLN A 310 23.51 15.79 23.68
CA GLN A 310 23.89 16.86 22.77
C GLN A 310 22.72 17.85 22.65
N GLU A 311 22.89 19.01 23.27
CA GLU A 311 21.98 20.15 23.18
C GLU A 311 21.65 20.47 21.71
N GLY A 312 20.36 20.48 21.39
CA GLY A 312 19.85 21.04 20.13
C GLY A 312 19.17 20.08 19.16
N CYS A 313 19.02 18.78 19.45
CA CYS A 313 18.46 17.85 18.46
C CYS A 313 17.58 16.71 19.00
N ARG A 314 16.54 16.97 19.80
CA ARG A 314 15.41 16.02 19.98
C ARG A 314 14.09 16.75 20.18
N PRO A 315 13.00 16.40 19.45
CA PRO A 315 11.66 16.81 19.86
C PRO A 315 11.30 16.09 21.16
N THR A 316 10.78 16.89 22.07
CA THR A 316 10.06 16.58 23.30
C THR A 316 9.07 15.40 23.16
N LYS A 317 9.17 14.40 24.05
CA LYS A 317 8.25 13.25 24.28
C LYS A 317 7.90 12.39 23.04
N ASP A 318 8.15 11.08 23.12
CA ASP A 318 7.61 10.11 22.16
C ASP A 318 6.07 10.16 22.14
N GLN A 319 5.48 10.52 20.99
CA GLN A 319 4.03 10.64 20.80
C GLN A 319 3.38 9.36 20.24
N GLY A 320 4.15 8.27 20.09
CA GLY A 320 3.69 7.04 19.47
C GLY A 320 3.77 7.05 17.94
N VAL A 321 3.22 6.01 17.31
CA VAL A 321 3.21 5.85 15.85
C VAL A 321 1.86 6.32 15.32
N ASP A 322 1.86 7.36 14.49
CA ASP A 322 0.66 7.77 13.78
C ASP A 322 0.36 6.79 12.63
N PRO A 323 -0.76 6.04 12.66
CA PRO A 323 -1.04 5.01 11.67
C PRO A 323 -1.28 5.58 10.27
N PHE A 324 -1.81 6.80 10.16
CA PHE A 324 -2.12 7.44 8.89
C PHE A 324 -0.92 8.22 8.34
N ARG A 325 -0.09 8.82 9.22
CA ARG A 325 1.06 9.62 8.80
C ARG A 325 2.32 8.80 8.51
N ASN A 326 2.74 7.97 9.45
CA ASN A 326 4.08 7.35 9.47
C ASN A 326 4.19 6.10 8.58
N CYS A 327 3.08 5.54 8.12
CA CYS A 327 3.05 4.41 7.20
C CYS A 327 3.34 4.84 5.75
N ILE A 328 4.60 5.19 5.47
CA ILE A 328 5.00 5.81 4.20
C ILE A 328 5.14 4.78 3.06
N THR A 329 5.42 3.51 3.35
CA THR A 329 5.70 2.50 2.31
C THR A 329 4.64 1.40 2.18
N ILE A 330 3.79 1.19 3.17
CA ILE A 330 2.70 0.20 3.13
C ILE A 330 1.56 0.77 3.98
N ILE A 331 0.40 0.99 3.38
CA ILE A 331 -0.72 1.80 3.92
C ILE A 331 -1.78 0.83 4.41
N THR A 332 -1.43 0.05 5.43
CA THR A 332 -2.29 -0.98 6.02
C THR A 332 -2.07 -1.05 7.52
N ILE A 333 -3.07 -1.56 8.24
CA ILE A 333 -2.94 -1.84 9.68
C ILE A 333 -1.76 -2.77 9.97
N ALA A 334 -1.53 -3.80 9.14
CA ALA A 334 -0.42 -4.73 9.29
C ALA A 334 0.95 -4.02 9.17
N SER A 335 1.06 -3.03 8.29
CA SER A 335 2.27 -2.22 8.18
C SER A 335 2.49 -1.33 9.39
N ALA A 336 1.42 -0.71 9.91
CA ALA A 336 1.49 0.08 11.13
C ALA A 336 1.96 -0.80 12.31
N CYS A 337 1.37 -1.99 12.48
CA CYS A 337 1.80 -2.97 13.48
C CYS A 337 3.26 -3.41 13.27
N ASN A 338 3.69 -3.64 12.04
CA ASN A 338 5.09 -3.98 11.76
C ASN A 338 6.04 -2.80 12.04
N LEU A 339 5.61 -1.56 11.84
CA LEU A 339 6.37 -0.37 12.24
C LEU A 339 6.51 -0.30 13.77
N VAL A 340 5.41 -0.49 14.51
CA VAL A 340 5.41 -0.58 15.97
C VAL A 340 6.33 -1.70 16.45
N PHE A 341 6.22 -2.89 15.87
CA PHE A 341 7.09 -4.03 16.18
C PHE A 341 8.56 -3.68 16.02
N ARG A 342 8.92 -3.04 14.89
CA ARG A 342 10.29 -2.59 14.61
C ARG A 342 10.78 -1.44 15.48
N ARG A 343 9.87 -0.63 16.04
CA ARG A 343 10.17 0.52 16.90
C ARG A 343 10.34 0.12 18.37
N ILE A 344 9.48 -0.76 18.89
CA ILE A 344 9.39 -1.07 20.32
C ILE A 344 10.18 -2.34 20.67
N PHE A 345 10.02 -3.43 19.91
CA PHE A 345 10.44 -4.77 20.36
C PHE A 345 11.78 -5.24 19.79
N LYS A 346 12.46 -4.38 19.04
CA LYS A 346 13.51 -4.80 18.12
C LYS A 346 14.95 -4.56 18.53
N ALA A 347 15.20 -4.36 19.82
CA ALA A 347 16.54 -4.41 20.35
C ALA A 347 17.20 -5.80 20.18
N THR A 348 16.44 -6.90 20.02
CA THR A 348 17.01 -8.27 20.14
C THR A 348 16.37 -9.38 19.28
N PHE A 349 15.65 -9.09 18.19
CA PHE A 349 15.08 -10.14 17.32
C PHE A 349 15.80 -10.27 15.95
N TYR A 350 16.72 -11.23 15.86
CA TYR A 350 17.27 -11.72 14.60
C TYR A 350 16.22 -12.57 13.88
N SER A 351 15.39 -11.95 13.04
CA SER A 351 14.57 -12.72 12.11
C SER A 351 15.48 -13.35 11.05
N TYR A 352 15.71 -14.65 11.18
CA TYR A 352 16.32 -15.48 10.14
C TYR A 352 15.36 -15.60 8.97
N PHE A 353 15.37 -14.63 8.06
CA PHE A 353 14.84 -14.86 6.72
C PHE A 353 15.83 -15.76 5.99
N THR A 354 15.62 -17.08 6.04
CA THR A 354 16.21 -17.98 5.05
C THR A 354 15.53 -17.66 3.71
N ASN A 355 16.05 -16.64 3.02
CA ASN A 355 15.80 -16.43 1.60
C ASN A 355 16.49 -17.52 0.75
N GLN A 356 16.46 -18.77 1.22
CA GLN A 356 16.51 -19.87 0.28
C GLN A 356 15.15 -19.87 -0.38
N LYS A 357 15.06 -19.17 -1.52
CA LYS A 357 14.25 -19.75 -2.59
C LYS A 357 14.74 -21.18 -2.70
N GLN A 358 13.98 -22.15 -2.20
CA GLN A 358 14.19 -23.54 -2.57
C GLN A 358 14.07 -23.55 -4.09
N LYS A 359 15.21 -23.49 -4.78
CA LYS A 359 15.26 -23.91 -6.16
C LYS A 359 15.03 -25.41 -6.09
N ASN A 360 14.11 -25.92 -6.91
CA ASN A 360 13.74 -27.32 -6.95
C ASN A 360 14.88 -28.18 -7.54
N TYR A 361 15.97 -28.35 -6.81
CA TYR A 361 16.99 -29.33 -7.14
C TYR A 361 16.93 -30.49 -6.14
N SER A 362 17.10 -31.71 -6.63
CA SER A 362 17.12 -32.91 -5.80
C SER A 362 18.48 -33.05 -5.13
N HIS A 363 18.51 -33.30 -3.80
CA HIS A 363 19.74 -33.61 -3.08
C HIS A 363 20.46 -34.83 -3.69
N ALA A 364 19.69 -35.84 -4.10
CA ALA A 364 20.22 -37.04 -4.76
C ALA A 364 20.85 -36.73 -6.12
N ALA A 365 20.30 -35.76 -6.88
CA ALA A 365 20.89 -35.35 -8.15
C ALA A 365 22.25 -34.66 -7.93
N LEU A 366 22.39 -33.83 -6.90
CA LEU A 366 23.63 -33.16 -6.57
C LEU A 366 24.72 -34.14 -6.10
N GLU A 367 24.37 -35.08 -5.22
CA GLU A 367 25.30 -36.12 -4.78
C GLU A 367 25.80 -36.97 -5.95
N TRP A 368 24.90 -37.32 -6.88
CA TRP A 368 25.27 -38.04 -8.09
C TRP A 368 26.23 -37.24 -8.99
N LEU A 369 26.00 -35.93 -9.17
CA LEU A 369 26.89 -35.07 -9.95
C LEU A 369 28.28 -34.94 -9.30
N HIS A 370 28.35 -34.84 -7.97
CA HIS A 370 29.63 -34.88 -7.25
C HIS A 370 30.34 -36.22 -7.41
N TYR A 371 29.61 -37.33 -7.38
CA TYR A 371 30.16 -38.66 -7.64
C TYR A 371 30.72 -38.78 -9.07
N GLU A 372 29.96 -38.36 -10.09
CA GLU A 372 30.40 -38.41 -11.50
C GLU A 372 31.59 -37.48 -11.76
N SER A 373 31.62 -36.31 -11.12
CA SER A 373 32.77 -35.39 -11.17
C SER A 373 34.04 -36.06 -10.65
N ARG A 374 33.98 -36.72 -9.48
CA ARG A 374 35.11 -37.45 -8.89
C ARG A 374 35.51 -38.66 -9.73
N LYS A 375 34.54 -39.46 -10.18
CA LYS A 375 34.77 -40.68 -10.97
C LYS A 375 35.43 -40.39 -12.32
N ARG A 376 35.04 -39.30 -12.98
CA ARG A 376 35.56 -38.93 -14.30
C ARG A 376 36.74 -37.96 -14.24
N GLY A 377 37.08 -37.46 -13.05
CA GLY A 377 38.11 -36.44 -12.88
C GLY A 377 37.80 -35.11 -13.58
N LYS A 378 36.50 -34.82 -13.80
CA LYS A 378 36.05 -33.64 -14.55
C LYS A 378 35.30 -32.68 -13.65
N TYR A 379 35.50 -31.38 -13.86
CA TYR A 379 34.69 -30.36 -13.21
C TYR A 379 33.31 -30.29 -13.87
N ILE A 380 32.26 -30.39 -13.05
CA ILE A 380 30.86 -30.34 -13.50
C ILE A 380 30.19 -29.11 -12.85
N THR A 381 29.68 -28.19 -13.66
CA THR A 381 28.86 -27.05 -13.20
C THR A 381 27.42 -27.50 -12.94
N HIS A 382 26.85 -27.15 -11.79
CA HIS A 382 25.50 -27.52 -11.33
C HIS A 382 24.92 -26.48 -10.36
N ALA A 383 23.70 -26.70 -9.86
CA ALA A 383 22.93 -25.69 -9.10
C ALA A 383 23.60 -25.12 -7.82
N GLN A 384 24.58 -25.82 -7.23
CA GLN A 384 25.23 -25.43 -5.96
C GLN A 384 26.63 -24.80 -6.12
N ASN A 385 27.21 -24.80 -7.32
CA ASN A 385 28.48 -24.11 -7.59
C ASN A 385 28.26 -22.83 -8.43
N GLU A 386 28.53 -22.87 -9.73
CA GLU A 386 28.39 -21.76 -10.67
C GLU A 386 26.98 -21.65 -11.26
N GLY A 387 26.10 -22.60 -10.91
CA GLY A 387 24.71 -22.67 -11.35
C GLY A 387 24.50 -23.65 -12.50
N GLU A 388 23.22 -23.97 -12.77
CA GLU A 388 22.84 -24.77 -13.94
C GLU A 388 23.10 -24.01 -15.23
N GLU A 389 23.78 -24.66 -16.15
CA GLU A 389 24.05 -24.13 -17.48
C GLU A 389 22.79 -24.18 -18.36
N LYS A 390 22.69 -23.25 -19.31
CA LYS A 390 21.56 -23.18 -20.25
C LYS A 390 22.06 -23.48 -21.66
N ILE A 391 21.61 -24.61 -22.21
CA ILE A 391 21.93 -25.05 -23.56
C ILE A 391 20.66 -24.92 -24.42
N GLY A 392 20.69 -24.00 -25.38
CA GLY A 392 19.50 -23.63 -26.16
C GLY A 392 18.38 -23.08 -25.27
N PRO A 393 17.12 -23.56 -25.37
CA PRO A 393 16.05 -23.13 -24.48
C PRO A 393 16.04 -23.85 -23.11
N TYR A 394 16.87 -24.88 -22.91
CA TYR A 394 16.80 -25.78 -21.75
C TYR A 394 17.92 -25.52 -20.73
N ARG A 395 17.64 -25.84 -19.46
CA ARG A 395 18.62 -25.90 -18.38
C ARG A 395 18.96 -27.36 -18.10
N VAL A 396 20.23 -27.64 -17.83
CA VAL A 396 20.73 -29.00 -17.56
C VAL A 396 21.15 -29.15 -16.10
N ASP A 397 20.99 -30.35 -15.54
CA ASP A 397 21.30 -30.63 -14.14
C ASP A 397 22.81 -30.46 -13.85
N GLY A 398 23.65 -30.94 -14.78
CA GLY A 398 25.10 -30.76 -14.74
C GLY A 398 25.72 -30.63 -16.13
N PHE A 399 26.79 -29.86 -16.24
CA PHE A 399 27.53 -29.69 -17.49
C PHE A 399 29.04 -29.70 -17.26
N ALA A 400 29.78 -30.43 -18.09
CA ALA A 400 31.23 -30.38 -18.11
C ALA A 400 31.70 -29.72 -19.40
N GLN A 401 32.32 -28.54 -19.27
CA GLN A 401 32.92 -27.81 -20.39
C GLN A 401 33.93 -28.67 -21.14
N GLU A 402 34.71 -29.47 -20.39
CA GLU A 402 35.71 -30.37 -20.93
C GLU A 402 35.07 -31.60 -21.60
N GLY A 403 35.00 -31.54 -22.93
CA GLY A 403 34.34 -32.54 -23.77
C GLY A 403 32.85 -32.28 -23.99
N LYS A 404 32.32 -31.11 -23.59
CA LYS A 404 30.92 -30.68 -23.79
C LYS A 404 29.90 -31.78 -23.40
N ILE A 405 30.01 -32.28 -22.18
CA ILE A 405 29.20 -33.41 -21.70
C ILE A 405 28.05 -32.88 -20.85
N ILE A 406 26.83 -33.29 -21.17
CA ILE A 406 25.62 -32.98 -20.41
C ILE A 406 25.31 -34.15 -19.46
N PHE A 407 25.02 -33.83 -18.20
CA PHE A 407 24.59 -34.77 -17.18
C PHE A 407 23.14 -34.46 -16.81
N ALA A 408 22.26 -35.46 -16.95
CA ALA A 408 20.85 -35.37 -16.59
C ALA A 408 20.49 -36.50 -15.62
N TYR A 409 20.14 -36.15 -14.39
CA TYR A 409 19.79 -37.13 -13.36
C TYR A 409 18.40 -37.70 -13.68
N GLN A 410 18.32 -39.03 -13.81
CA GLN A 410 17.13 -39.71 -14.34
C GLN A 410 16.68 -39.21 -15.73
N GLY A 411 17.62 -38.77 -16.57
CA GLY A 411 17.32 -38.25 -17.91
C GLY A 411 16.41 -39.16 -18.73
N CYS A 412 16.60 -40.49 -18.71
CA CYS A 412 15.72 -41.43 -19.43
C CYS A 412 14.24 -41.32 -19.01
N PHE A 413 13.98 -41.09 -17.72
CA PHE A 413 12.62 -40.92 -17.21
C PHE A 413 12.04 -39.58 -17.66
N TRP A 414 12.77 -38.48 -17.48
CA TRP A 414 12.25 -37.13 -17.77
C TRP A 414 12.21 -36.77 -19.27
N HIS A 415 13.07 -37.39 -20.06
CA HIS A 415 13.30 -37.05 -21.47
C HIS A 415 12.85 -38.15 -22.44
N GLY A 416 12.42 -39.32 -21.96
CA GLY A 416 11.88 -40.37 -22.82
C GLY A 416 12.96 -41.04 -23.68
N CYS A 417 13.70 -41.96 -23.07
CA CYS A 417 14.65 -42.78 -23.82
C CYS A 417 13.92 -43.91 -24.58
N LEU A 418 13.96 -43.87 -25.91
CA LEU A 418 13.33 -44.89 -26.79
C LEU A 418 13.93 -46.30 -26.63
N LYS A 419 15.06 -46.43 -25.92
CA LYS A 419 15.62 -47.72 -25.52
C LYS A 419 14.84 -48.39 -24.37
N PHE A 420 14.15 -47.59 -23.55
CA PHE A 420 13.50 -48.04 -22.32
C PHE A 420 11.98 -47.77 -22.30
N TYR A 421 11.47 -46.90 -23.16
CA TYR A 421 10.05 -46.52 -23.24
C TYR A 421 9.59 -46.47 -24.69
N TYR A 422 8.37 -46.95 -24.97
CA TYR A 422 7.73 -46.76 -26.28
C TYR A 422 7.28 -45.30 -26.46
N GLU A 423 7.17 -44.84 -27.70
CA GLU A 423 6.82 -43.44 -28.04
C GLU A 423 5.47 -43.00 -27.44
N ASP A 424 4.51 -43.93 -27.38
CA ASP A 424 3.17 -43.74 -26.83
C ASP A 424 3.08 -43.89 -25.31
N THR A 425 4.17 -44.32 -24.65
CA THR A 425 4.20 -44.46 -23.19
C THR A 425 3.93 -43.10 -22.54
N ILE A 426 2.95 -43.02 -21.64
CA ILE A 426 2.61 -41.76 -20.95
C ILE A 426 3.50 -41.59 -19.73
N HIS A 427 4.14 -40.43 -19.60
CA HIS A 427 4.93 -40.08 -18.43
C HIS A 427 4.03 -39.79 -17.24
N THR A 428 4.19 -40.56 -16.16
CA THR A 428 3.32 -40.55 -14.98
C THR A 428 3.20 -39.20 -14.26
N VAL A 429 4.25 -38.38 -14.28
CA VAL A 429 4.24 -37.05 -13.63
C VAL A 429 3.66 -35.94 -14.52
N ASN A 430 4.11 -35.78 -15.77
CA ASN A 430 3.72 -34.65 -16.62
C ASN A 430 2.63 -34.98 -17.65
N GLN A 431 2.14 -36.22 -17.67
CA GLN A 431 1.04 -36.70 -18.51
C GLN A 431 1.25 -36.52 -20.02
N LYS A 432 2.51 -36.46 -20.48
CA LYS A 432 2.87 -36.39 -21.90
C LYS A 432 3.40 -37.73 -22.43
N PRO A 433 3.15 -38.08 -23.70
CA PRO A 433 3.81 -39.22 -24.37
C PRO A 433 5.33 -39.05 -24.39
N LYS A 434 6.08 -40.13 -24.13
CA LYS A 434 7.55 -40.13 -24.12
C LYS A 434 8.15 -39.77 -25.49
N GLY A 435 7.46 -40.08 -26.59
CA GLY A 435 7.87 -39.70 -27.96
C GLY A 435 7.77 -38.21 -28.27
N LEU A 436 7.01 -37.44 -27.47
CA LEU A 436 6.96 -35.97 -27.58
C LEU A 436 7.96 -35.27 -26.64
N MET A 437 8.82 -36.03 -25.96
CA MET A 437 9.88 -35.52 -25.09
C MET A 437 11.21 -35.47 -25.85
N ILE A 438 12.14 -34.64 -25.39
CA ILE A 438 13.44 -34.44 -26.03
C ILE A 438 14.24 -35.74 -25.91
N PRO A 439 14.68 -36.42 -26.99
CA PRO A 439 15.37 -37.70 -26.88
C PRO A 439 16.64 -37.61 -26.04
N CYS A 440 16.82 -38.56 -25.12
CA CYS A 440 17.98 -38.65 -24.22
C CYS A 440 19.34 -38.78 -24.96
N SER A 441 19.33 -39.03 -26.27
CA SER A 441 20.51 -39.27 -27.12
C SER A 441 20.71 -38.25 -28.25
N MET A 442 20.13 -37.04 -28.17
CA MET A 442 20.58 -35.98 -29.07
C MET A 442 22.00 -35.57 -28.68
N ASN A 443 22.96 -35.84 -29.57
CA ASN A 443 24.20 -35.07 -29.64
C ASN A 443 23.81 -33.62 -29.95
N ILE A 444 23.55 -32.82 -28.92
CA ILE A 444 23.37 -31.38 -29.02
C ILE A 444 24.79 -30.82 -29.22
N LEU A 445 25.20 -30.70 -30.49
CA LEU A 445 26.39 -29.94 -30.90
C LEU A 445 26.07 -28.45 -30.96
#